data_AF-A0A7X4GYY6-F1
#
_entry.id   AF-A0A7X4GYY6-F1
#
_cell.length_a   1.000
_cell.length_b   1.000
_cell.length_c   1.000
_cell.angle_alpha   90.00
_cell.angle_beta   90.00
_cell.angle_gamma   90.00
#
_symmetry.space_group_name_H-M   'P 1'
#
loop_
_entity.id
_entity.type
_entity.pdbx_description
1 polymer ?
#
loop_
_entity_poly.entity_id
_entity_poly.type
_entity_poly.pdbx_seq_one_letter_code
_entity_poly.pdbx_strand_id
1 'polypeptide(L)' 'MQIYNPDGIEAFRAYAAAAAEEHAMAHELAQCAKIEKYGLLAVDLFARVNAARTNTLAAFKAVERFKS' A
#
# COMPACT_ATOMS: atom_id res chain seq x y z
N MET A 1 -4.66 -21.50 -24.77
CA MET A 1 -3.58 -20.66 -24.23
C MET A 1 -4.22 -19.49 -23.48
N GLN A 2 -4.63 -19.69 -22.22
CA GLN A 2 -5.05 -18.58 -21.35
C GLN A 2 -3.80 -18.12 -20.62
N ILE A 3 -3.15 -17.09 -21.16
CA ILE A 3 -1.79 -16.66 -20.74
C ILE A 3 -1.84 -15.96 -19.38
N TYR A 4 -3.02 -15.58 -18.90
CA TYR A 4 -3.20 -14.96 -17.60
C TYR A 4 -4.30 -15.67 -16.84
N ASN A 5 -3.95 -16.23 -15.68
CA ASN A 5 -4.92 -16.69 -14.70
C ASN A 5 -5.74 -15.46 -14.25
N PRO A 6 -7.07 -15.43 -14.47
CA PRO A 6 -7.92 -14.31 -14.06
C PRO A 6 -7.76 -13.96 -12.58
N ASP A 7 -7.60 -14.97 -11.72
CA ASP A 7 -7.39 -14.81 -10.28
C ASP A 7 -6.07 -14.11 -9.97
N GLY A 8 -5.02 -14.39 -10.77
CA GLY A 8 -3.73 -13.72 -10.65
C GLY A 8 -3.77 -12.25 -11.11
N ILE A 9 -4.55 -11.95 -12.16
CA ILE A 9 -4.78 -10.55 -12.60
C ILE A 9 -5.51 -9.78 -11.52
N GLU A 10 -6.54 -10.37 -10.91
CA GLU A 10 -7.32 -9.73 -9.85
C GLU A 10 -6.47 -9.47 -8.61
N ALA A 11 -5.67 -10.45 -8.19
CA ALA A 11 -4.72 -10.29 -7.09
C ALA A 11 -3.70 -9.17 -7.38
N PHE A 12 -3.18 -9.09 -8.61
CA PHE A 12 -2.27 -8.01 -9.01
C PHE A 12 -2.94 -6.64 -9.00
N ARG A 13 -4.18 -6.54 -9.46
CA ARG A 13 -4.96 -5.28 -9.40
C ARG A 13 -5.21 -4.84 -7.96
N ALA A 14 -5.56 -5.78 -7.08
CA ALA A 14 -5.74 -5.50 -5.66
C ALA A 14 -4.44 -5.00 -5.01
N TYR A 15 -3.31 -5.62 -5.34
CA TYR A 15 -1.99 -5.16 -4.91
C TYR A 15 -1.65 -3.76 -5.46
N ALA A 16 -1.89 -3.51 -6.75
CA ALA A 16 -1.61 -2.21 -7.36
C ALA A 16 -2.43 -1.07 -6.73
N ALA A 17 -3.70 -1.33 -6.40
CA ALA A 17 -4.54 -0.38 -5.68
C ALA A 17 -4.01 -0.11 -4.26
N ALA A 18 -3.70 -1.16 -3.49
CA ALA A 18 -3.14 -1.02 -2.15
C ALA A 18 -1.79 -0.27 -2.14
N ALA A 19 -0.91 -0.56 -3.12
CA ALA A 19 0.36 0.13 -3.27
C ALA A 19 0.18 1.61 -3.61
N ALA A 20 -0.79 1.96 -4.46
CA ALA A 20 -1.11 3.35 -4.77
C ALA A 20 -1.59 4.13 -3.53
N GLU A 21 -2.43 3.50 -2.70
CA GLU A 21 -2.89 4.08 -1.42
C GLU A 21 -1.73 4.27 -0.44
N GLU A 22 -0.85 3.28 -0.29
CA GLU A 22 0.36 3.40 0.54
C GLU A 22 1.27 4.54 0.07
N HIS A 23 1.50 4.66 -1.25
CA HIS A 23 2.30 5.75 -1.81
C HIS A 23 1.66 7.12 -1.59
N ALA A 24 0.32 7.23 -1.70
CA ALA A 24 -0.39 8.47 -1.42
C ALA A 24 -0.25 8.89 0.06
N MET A 25 -0.41 7.95 1.00
CA MET A 25 -0.26 8.24 2.43
C MET A 25 1.20 8.53 2.82
N ALA A 26 2.17 7.84 2.23
CA ALA A 26 3.59 8.15 2.41
C ALA A 26 3.94 9.54 1.85
N HIS A 27 3.30 9.95 0.75
CA HIS A 27 3.46 11.29 0.21
C HIS A 27 2.88 12.36 1.14
N GLU A 28 1.69 12.14 1.69
CA GLU A 28 1.07 13.00 2.71
C GLU A 28 2.03 13.18 3.90
N LEU A 29 2.55 12.09 4.45
CA LEU A 29 3.54 12.12 5.55
C LEU A 29 4.81 12.91 5.17
N ALA A 30 5.33 12.75 3.96
CA ALA A 30 6.53 13.45 3.50
C ALA A 30 6.29 14.96 3.33
N GLN A 31 5.09 15.39 2.96
CA GLN A 31 4.72 16.81 2.92
C GLN A 31 4.51 17.38 4.33
N CYS A 32 3.92 16.59 5.23
CA CYS A 32 3.74 16.93 6.64
C CYS A 32 5.08 17.11 7.36
N ALA A 33 6.08 16.26 7.10
CA ALA A 33 7.41 16.34 7.70
C ALA A 33 8.17 17.64 7.36
N LYS A 34 7.79 18.35 6.29
CA LYS A 34 8.39 19.65 5.91
C LYS A 34 7.87 20.84 6.72
N ILE A 35 6.81 20.63 7.51
CA ILE A 35 6.19 21.66 8.33
C ILE A 35 6.58 21.33 9.79
N GLU A 36 7.30 22.22 10.49
CA GLU A 36 7.85 21.95 11.85
C GLU A 36 6.81 21.68 12.96
N LYS A 37 5.50 21.71 12.64
CA LYS A 37 4.39 21.70 13.60
C LYS A 37 3.70 20.33 13.71
N TYR A 38 4.43 19.23 13.85
CA TYR A 38 3.84 17.86 13.74
C TYR A 38 3.90 16.97 14.97
N GLY A 39 4.16 17.49 16.17
CA GLY A 39 4.21 16.66 17.39
C GLY A 39 2.93 15.85 17.67
N LEU A 40 1.74 16.36 17.30
CA LEU A 40 0.45 15.72 17.61
C LEU A 40 -0.23 15.01 16.43
N LEU A 41 -0.06 15.48 15.18
CA LEU A 41 -0.64 14.84 13.99
C LEU A 41 0.23 13.71 13.41
N ALA A 42 1.52 13.67 13.76
CA ALA A 42 2.42 12.65 13.21
C ALA A 42 2.02 11.23 13.61
N VAL A 43 1.53 11.02 14.85
CA VAL A 43 1.19 9.67 15.34
C VAL A 43 0.05 9.05 14.55
N ASP A 44 -1.01 9.82 14.25
CA ASP A 44 -2.14 9.36 13.43
C ASP A 44 -1.72 9.08 11.98
N LEU A 45 -0.91 9.96 11.39
CA LEU A 45 -0.37 9.77 10.05
C LEU A 45 0.52 8.54 9.95
N PHE A 46 1.39 8.30 10.94
CA PHE A 46 2.19 7.08 11.02
C PHE A 46 1.34 5.82 11.19
N ALA A 47 0.26 5.89 11.99
CA ALA A 47 -0.68 4.77 12.13
C ALA A 47 -1.38 4.45 10.80
N ARG A 48 -1.84 5.47 10.07
CA ARG A 48 -2.47 5.33 8.74
C ARG A 48 -1.50 4.73 7.71
N VAL A 49 -0.25 5.22 7.65
CA VAL A 49 0.79 4.67 6.76
C VAL A 49 1.12 3.22 7.09
N ASN A 50 1.24 2.87 8.38
CA ASN A 50 1.51 1.48 8.78
C ASN A 50 0.33 0.54 8.45
N ALA A 51 -0.91 1.01 8.61
CA ALA A 51 -2.09 0.26 8.20
C ALA A 51 -2.12 0.02 6.68
N ALA A 52 -1.85 1.07 5.88
CA ALA A 52 -1.76 0.97 4.43
C ALA A 52 -0.67 -0.03 4.00
N ARG A 53 0.53 0.05 4.58
CA ARG A 53 1.63 -0.89 4.34
C ARG A 53 1.26 -2.33 4.68
N THR A 54 0.51 -2.55 5.77
CA THR A 54 0.05 -3.88 6.16
C THR A 54 -0.91 -4.47 5.12
N ASN A 55 -1.79 -3.65 4.56
CA ASN A 55 -2.70 -4.05 3.49
C ASN A 55 -1.93 -4.38 2.19
N THR A 56 -0.95 -3.56 1.82
CA THR A 56 -0.09 -3.82 0.66
C THR A 56 0.68 -5.14 0.81
N LEU A 57 1.23 -5.43 1.99
CA LEU A 57 1.93 -6.68 2.26
C LEU A 57 0.99 -7.90 2.20
N ALA A 58 -0.24 -7.77 2.68
CA ALA A 58 -1.25 -8.83 2.56
C ALA A 58 -1.62 -9.09 1.10
N ALA A 59 -1.83 -8.04 0.30
CA ALA A 59 -2.11 -8.15 -1.12
C ALA A 59 -0.90 -8.72 -1.90
N PHE A 60 0.33 -8.33 -1.55
CA PHE A 60 1.54 -8.86 -2.15
C PHE A 60 1.68 -10.38 -1.94
N LYS A 61 1.42 -10.86 -0.72
CA LYS A 61 1.40 -12.30 -0.42
C LYS A 61 0.37 -13.07 -1.27
N ALA A 62 -0.75 -12.44 -1.60
CA ALA A 62 -1.74 -13.04 -2.51
C ALA A 62 -1.20 -13.15 -3.94
N VAL A 63 -0.48 -12.14 -4.42
CA VAL A 63 0.18 -12.16 -5.73
C VAL A 63 1.32 -13.19 -5.78
N GLU A 64 2.11 -13.34 -4.72
CA GLU A 64 3.22 -14.31 -4.66
C GLU A 64 2.76 -15.76 -4.85
N ARG A 65 1.52 -16.10 -4.49
CA ARG A 65 0.95 -17.44 -4.70
C ARG A 65 0.83 -17.82 -6.18
N PHE A 66 0.83 -16.84 -7.09
CA PHE A 66 0.73 -17.04 -8.54
C PHE A 66 2.10 -17.02 -9.25
N LYS A 67 3.20 -16.92 -8.50
CA LYS A 67 4.57 -16.87 -9.05
C LYS A 67 5.14 -18.26 -9.43
N SER A 68 4.29 -19.29 -9.43
CA SER A 68 4.63 -20.70 -9.65
C SER A 68 4.73 -21.09 -11.12
#